data_AF-A0A2V7GPY9-F1
#
_entry.id   AF-A0A2V7GPY9-F1
#
_cell.length_a   1.000
_cell.length_b   1.000
_cell.length_c   1.000
_cell.angle_alpha   90.00
_cell.angle_beta   90.00
_cell.angle_gamma   90.00
#
_symmetry.space_group_name_H-M   'P 1'
#
loop_
_entity.id
_entity.type
_entity.pdbx_description
1 polymer ?
#
loop_
_entity_poly.entity_id
_entity_poly.type
_entity_poly.pdbx_seq_one_letter_code
_entity_poly.pdbx_strand_id
1 'polypeptide(L)'
;MELRLYGERQRAVSKETDFSLPHAFDRDHRFRPNITARAAEQLGVAMTVRGSRRVGSDAATLGAEVTVEGSAGTFGFGRAALTVHATAPLPRGLVLGVETAGGTSAGRVPLQSRWFLGGPATLRGYPGGALSGEAFWRARGEVANAFPGARLALYTDEGSAGPRDGPGFPRPLWSAGLGASFLDGLIRIDCSRALRAPVGWRVDFYADGIL
;
A
#
# COMPACT_ATOMS: atom_id res chain seq x y z
N MET A 1 18.04 4.74 9.26
CA MET A 1 17.24 4.19 10.38
C MET A 1 16.37 5.30 10.90
N GLU A 2 15.13 4.99 11.25
CA GLU A 2 14.15 5.92 11.79
C GLU A 2 13.51 5.29 13.04
N LEU A 3 13.44 6.03 14.13
CA LEU A 3 12.84 5.61 15.40
C LEU A 3 11.81 6.65 15.81
N ARG A 4 10.60 6.21 16.13
CA ARG A 4 9.49 7.06 16.54
C ARG A 4 8.89 6.56 17.84
N LEU A 5 8.75 7.46 18.82
CA LEU A 5 8.00 7.25 20.05
C LEU A 5 6.72 8.08 19.98
N TYR A 6 5.61 7.52 20.43
CA TYR A 6 4.32 8.21 20.37
C TYR A 6 3.41 7.87 21.55
N GLY A 7 2.52 8.81 21.86
CA GLY A 7 1.39 8.63 22.77
C GLY A 7 0.13 9.09 22.05
N GLU A 8 -0.87 8.21 21.97
CA GLU A 8 -2.10 8.46 21.22
C GLU A 8 -3.34 8.27 22.09
N ARG A 9 -4.31 9.16 21.88
CA ARG A 9 -5.66 9.06 22.42
C ARG A 9 -6.67 9.11 21.30
N GLN A 10 -7.35 8.00 21.08
CA GLN A 10 -8.30 7.82 19.98
C GLN A 10 -9.73 7.79 20.52
N ARG A 11 -10.65 8.44 19.81
CA ARG A 11 -12.09 8.45 20.10
C ARG A 11 -12.85 8.09 18.83
N ALA A 12 -13.94 7.34 18.95
CA ALA A 12 -14.80 7.03 17.82
C ALA A 12 -15.62 8.28 17.45
N VAL A 13 -15.72 8.57 16.16
CA VAL A 13 -16.56 9.66 15.63
C VAL A 13 -17.41 9.09 14.50
N SER A 14 -18.71 9.36 14.55
CA SER A 14 -19.64 9.03 13.47
C SER A 14 -19.39 9.91 12.24
N LYS A 15 -19.65 9.38 11.05
CA LYS A 15 -19.52 10.15 9.83
C LYS A 15 -20.77 11.02 9.66
N GLU A 16 -20.60 12.33 9.74
CA GLU A 16 -21.67 13.34 9.57
C GLU A 16 -21.57 14.10 8.23
N THR A 17 -20.89 13.54 7.22
CA THR A 17 -20.70 14.25 5.94
C THR A 17 -21.88 14.03 5.00
N ASP A 18 -22.72 15.06 4.86
CA ASP A 18 -23.93 15.06 4.02
C ASP A 18 -23.71 15.58 2.59
N PHE A 19 -22.55 16.18 2.28
CA PHE A 19 -22.30 16.78 0.96
C PHE A 19 -20.95 16.40 0.35
N SER A 20 -20.95 16.05 -0.94
CA SER A 20 -19.74 15.98 -1.77
C SER A 20 -20.01 16.18 -3.25
N LEU A 21 -18.99 16.67 -3.97
CA LEU A 21 -19.05 16.91 -5.43
C LEU A 21 -19.45 15.65 -6.23
N PRO A 22 -18.95 14.43 -5.96
CA PRO A 22 -19.45 13.22 -6.63
C PRO A 22 -20.94 12.96 -6.38
N HIS A 23 -21.44 13.28 -5.18
CA HIS A 23 -22.86 13.15 -4.83
C HIS A 23 -23.76 14.17 -5.57
N ALA A 24 -23.18 15.26 -6.07
CA ALA A 24 -23.90 16.23 -6.89
C ALA A 24 -24.17 15.73 -8.32
N PHE A 25 -23.37 14.77 -8.81
CA PHE A 25 -23.51 14.18 -10.16
C PHE A 25 -24.08 12.76 -10.15
N ASP A 26 -24.02 12.06 -9.01
CA ASP A 26 -24.60 10.73 -8.80
C ASP A 26 -25.17 10.63 -7.37
N ARG A 27 -26.51 10.67 -7.26
CA ARG A 27 -27.22 10.64 -5.96
C ARG A 27 -27.12 9.30 -5.25
N ASP A 28 -26.79 8.23 -5.95
CA ASP A 28 -26.59 6.90 -5.36
C ASP A 28 -25.13 6.69 -4.92
N HIS A 29 -24.25 7.68 -5.15
CA HIS A 29 -22.84 7.60 -4.80
C HIS A 29 -22.62 7.55 -3.28
N ARG A 30 -22.66 6.36 -2.69
CA ARG A 30 -22.31 6.18 -1.29
C ARG A 30 -20.80 6.23 -1.14
N PHE A 31 -20.34 7.24 -0.41
CA PHE A 31 -19.00 7.23 0.16
C PHE A 31 -18.71 5.93 0.91
N ARG A 32 -17.46 5.50 0.87
CA ARG A 32 -17.03 4.33 1.64
C ARG A 32 -17.33 4.55 3.13
N PRO A 33 -17.85 3.53 3.84
CA PRO A 33 -18.07 3.62 5.27
C PRO A 33 -16.72 3.86 5.97
N ASN A 34 -16.72 4.71 7.00
CA ASN A 34 -15.53 4.92 7.80
C ASN A 34 -15.18 3.62 8.53
N ILE A 35 -13.89 3.30 8.58
CA ILE A 35 -13.39 2.30 9.51
C ILE A 35 -13.73 2.82 10.91
N THR A 36 -14.63 2.13 11.60
CA THR A 36 -15.05 2.52 12.95
C THR A 36 -13.95 2.18 13.93
N ALA A 37 -13.03 3.12 14.14
CA ALA A 37 -11.93 2.98 15.07
C ALA A 37 -12.47 2.80 16.50
N ARG A 38 -11.79 1.97 17.28
CA ARG A 38 -12.11 1.78 18.70
C ARG A 38 -11.39 2.83 19.52
N ALA A 39 -12.07 3.38 20.52
CA ALA A 39 -11.43 4.28 21.49
C ALA A 39 -10.23 3.59 22.15
N ALA A 40 -9.11 4.30 22.26
CA ALA A 40 -7.86 3.75 22.75
C ALA A 40 -7.01 4.84 23.39
N GLU A 41 -6.32 4.49 24.47
CA GLU A 41 -5.22 5.27 25.05
C GLU A 41 -3.99 4.38 25.02
N GLN A 42 -2.97 4.81 24.29
CA GLN A 42 -1.84 3.96 23.93
C GLN A 42 -0.52 4.73 23.94
N LEU A 43 0.53 4.03 24.34
CA LEU A 43 1.91 4.41 24.12
C LEU A 43 2.50 3.41 23.12
N GLY A 44 3.36 3.87 22.21
CA GLY A 44 4.01 2.96 21.27
C GLY A 44 5.36 3.43 20.79
N VAL A 45 6.08 2.48 20.20
CA VAL A 45 7.38 2.66 19.56
C VAL A 45 7.30 2.05 18.17
N ALA A 46 7.80 2.76 17.17
CA ALA A 46 7.97 2.25 15.82
C ALA A 46 9.41 2.48 15.36
N MET A 47 9.97 1.49 14.67
CA MET A 47 11.31 1.53 14.11
C MET A 47 11.26 1.07 12.65
N THR A 48 11.87 1.85 11.77
CA THR A 48 12.06 1.51 10.37
C THR A 48 13.54 1.49 10.02
N VAL A 49 14.00 0.37 9.47
CA VAL A 49 15.36 0.20 8.97
C VAL A 49 15.26 -0.09 7.47
N ARG A 50 15.86 0.78 6.66
CA ARG A 50 15.94 0.64 5.21
C ARG A 50 17.38 0.61 4.75
N GLY A 51 17.65 -0.22 3.76
CA GLY A 51 18.95 -0.33 3.11
C GLY A 51 18.79 -0.72 1.65
N SER A 52 19.67 -0.22 0.80
CA SER A 52 19.71 -0.55 -0.61
C SER A 52 21.16 -0.68 -1.07
N ARG A 53 21.41 -1.59 -2.00
CA ARG A 53 22.72 -1.77 -2.62
C ARG A 53 22.57 -1.91 -4.12
N ARG A 54 23.59 -1.47 -4.85
CA ARG A 54 23.76 -1.83 -6.26
C ARG A 54 24.34 -3.25 -6.34
N VAL A 55 23.89 -4.05 -7.29
CA VAL A 55 24.32 -5.45 -7.47
C VAL A 55 24.77 -5.65 -8.91
N GLY A 56 25.92 -6.29 -9.11
CA GLY A 56 26.48 -6.57 -10.42
C GLY A 56 27.04 -5.33 -11.14
N SER A 57 27.43 -5.50 -12.41
CA SER A 57 27.92 -4.44 -13.30
C SER A 57 26.80 -3.59 -13.90
N ASP A 58 25.61 -4.17 -14.06
CA ASP A 58 24.56 -3.62 -14.92
C ASP A 58 23.60 -2.70 -14.15
N ALA A 59 24.14 -1.91 -13.22
CA ALA A 59 23.40 -0.91 -12.48
C ALA A 59 22.14 -1.38 -11.69
N ALA A 60 21.89 -2.68 -11.56
CA ALA A 60 20.76 -3.26 -10.84
C ALA A 60 20.80 -2.89 -9.35
N THR A 61 19.64 -2.70 -8.73
CA THR A 61 19.53 -2.38 -7.30
C THR A 61 18.71 -3.43 -6.57
N LEU A 62 19.08 -3.67 -5.32
CA LEU A 62 18.34 -4.49 -4.38
C LEU A 62 18.26 -3.73 -3.07
N GLY A 63 17.06 -3.59 -2.53
CA GLY A 63 16.84 -2.97 -1.24
C GLY A 63 15.80 -3.69 -0.41
N ALA A 64 15.83 -3.40 0.88
CA ALA A 64 14.91 -3.93 1.86
C ALA A 64 14.56 -2.87 2.90
N GLU A 65 13.34 -2.93 3.38
CA GLU A 65 12.84 -2.13 4.48
C GLU A 65 12.17 -3.05 5.51
N VAL A 66 12.59 -2.94 6.77
CA VAL A 66 11.98 -3.62 7.90
C VAL A 66 11.34 -2.58 8.79
N THR A 67 10.06 -2.76 9.09
CA THR A 67 9.32 -1.94 10.03
C THR A 67 8.88 -2.81 11.20
N VAL A 68 9.12 -2.35 12.42
CA VAL A 68 8.66 -3.01 13.65
C VAL A 68 7.97 -1.96 14.50
N GLU A 69 6.83 -2.32 15.09
CA GLU A 69 6.08 -1.45 15.99
C GLU A 69 5.54 -2.25 17.17
N GLY A 70 5.59 -1.64 18.35
CA GLY A 70 4.99 -2.17 19.57
C GLY A 70 4.16 -1.10 20.26
N SER A 71 3.03 -1.49 20.82
CA SER A 71 2.15 -0.60 21.58
C SER A 71 1.60 -1.29 22.83
N ALA A 72 1.38 -0.48 23.88
CA ALA A 72 0.79 -0.87 25.16
C ALA A 72 -0.24 0.16 25.62
N GLY A 73 -1.11 -0.22 26.58
CA GLY A 73 -2.23 0.57 27.06
C GLY A 73 -3.54 -0.19 26.87
N THR A 74 -4.55 0.44 26.25
CA THR A 74 -5.82 -0.22 25.93
C THR A 74 -5.62 -1.48 25.08
N PHE A 75 -4.75 -1.40 24.08
CA PHE A 75 -4.33 -2.52 23.25
C PHE A 75 -2.83 -2.77 23.43
N GLY A 76 -2.49 -4.04 23.63
CA GLY A 76 -1.11 -4.51 23.73
C GLY A 76 -0.79 -5.34 22.51
N PHE A 77 -0.04 -4.78 21.56
CA PHE A 77 0.28 -5.47 20.31
C PHE A 77 1.69 -5.17 19.84
N GLY A 78 2.23 -6.09 19.05
CA GLY A 78 3.42 -5.88 18.23
C GLY A 78 3.09 -6.16 16.77
N ARG A 79 3.74 -5.48 15.84
CA ARG A 79 3.63 -5.77 14.40
C ARG A 79 4.96 -5.56 13.71
N ALA A 80 5.23 -6.39 12.72
CA ALA A 80 6.46 -6.29 11.93
C ALA A 80 6.14 -6.56 10.46
N ALA A 81 6.84 -5.86 9.57
CA ALA A 81 6.77 -6.05 8.13
C ALA A 81 8.15 -5.96 7.50
N LEU A 82 8.34 -6.72 6.44
CA LEU A 82 9.49 -6.67 5.55
C LEU A 82 8.99 -6.33 4.15
N THR A 83 9.62 -5.35 3.52
CA THR A 83 9.49 -5.05 2.10
C THR A 83 10.84 -5.28 1.44
N VAL A 84 10.87 -5.98 0.30
CA VAL A 84 12.06 -6.16 -0.53
C VAL A 84 11.73 -5.62 -1.91
N HIS A 85 12.62 -4.82 -2.47
CA HIS A 85 12.49 -4.31 -3.82
C HIS A 85 13.77 -4.54 -4.62
N ALA A 86 13.62 -4.83 -5.89
CA ALA A 86 14.72 -4.99 -6.82
C ALA A 86 14.41 -4.26 -8.12
N THR A 87 15.43 -3.65 -8.72
CA THR A 87 15.33 -3.11 -10.08
C THR A 87 16.50 -3.61 -10.91
N ALA A 88 16.25 -3.85 -12.19
CA ALA A 88 17.27 -4.25 -13.14
C ALA A 88 16.99 -3.61 -14.50
N PRO A 89 18.00 -3.12 -15.23
CA PRO A 89 17.80 -2.77 -16.61
C PRO A 89 17.49 -4.03 -17.42
N LEU A 90 16.68 -3.84 -18.45
CA LEU A 90 16.35 -4.84 -19.46
C LEU A 90 16.83 -4.32 -20.83
N PRO A 91 17.03 -5.22 -21.81
CA PRO A 91 17.33 -4.81 -23.18
C PRO A 91 16.29 -3.82 -23.73
N ARG A 92 16.70 -3.03 -24.73
CA ARG A 92 15.86 -2.02 -25.40
C ARG A 92 15.49 -0.82 -24.51
N GLY A 93 16.31 -0.47 -23.52
CA GLY A 93 16.08 0.70 -22.68
C GLY A 93 14.87 0.55 -21.76
N LEU A 94 14.60 -0.67 -21.32
CA LEU A 94 13.54 -0.99 -20.36
C LEU A 94 14.14 -1.17 -18.96
N VAL A 95 13.31 -1.05 -17.93
CA VAL A 95 13.67 -1.30 -16.54
C VAL A 95 12.59 -2.18 -15.92
N LEU A 96 13.01 -3.30 -15.35
CA LEU A 96 12.19 -4.15 -14.50
C LEU A 96 12.29 -3.66 -13.06
N GLY A 97 11.15 -3.54 -12.39
CA GLY A 97 11.02 -3.35 -10.96
C GLY A 97 10.15 -4.46 -10.37
N VAL A 98 10.59 -5.03 -9.26
CA VAL A 98 9.81 -5.99 -8.47
C VAL A 98 9.83 -5.55 -7.03
N GLU A 99 8.68 -5.59 -6.37
CA GLU A 99 8.55 -5.32 -4.94
C GLU A 99 7.67 -6.40 -4.31
N THR A 100 8.13 -6.97 -3.20
CA THR A 100 7.34 -7.88 -2.37
C THR A 100 7.35 -7.38 -0.94
N ALA A 101 6.23 -7.54 -0.24
CA ALA A 101 6.16 -7.22 1.16
C ALA A 101 5.28 -8.21 1.91
N GLY A 102 5.60 -8.44 3.17
CA GLY A 102 4.80 -9.26 4.05
C GLY A 102 5.00 -8.84 5.49
N GLY A 103 3.97 -9.07 6.30
CA GLY A 103 4.01 -8.71 7.70
C GLY A 103 2.99 -9.45 8.52
N THR A 104 3.21 -9.44 9.82
CA THR A 104 2.34 -10.05 10.81
C THR A 104 2.26 -9.18 12.05
N SER A 105 1.33 -9.51 12.93
CA SER A 105 1.13 -8.85 14.21
C SER A 105 0.90 -9.88 15.30
N ALA A 106 1.08 -9.48 16.55
CA ALA A 106 0.93 -10.31 17.74
C ALA A 106 0.19 -9.51 18.83
N GLY A 107 -0.48 -10.21 19.75
CA GLY A 107 -1.24 -9.58 20.83
C GLY A 107 -2.63 -9.11 20.40
N ARG A 108 -3.19 -8.13 21.12
CA ARG A 108 -4.53 -7.58 20.88
C ARG A 108 -4.48 -6.43 19.90
N VAL A 109 -4.59 -6.73 18.61
CA VAL A 109 -4.46 -5.74 17.54
C VAL A 109 -5.83 -5.07 17.28
N PRO A 110 -5.96 -3.75 17.46
CA PRO A 110 -7.21 -3.06 17.12
C PRO A 110 -7.38 -2.96 15.61
N LEU A 111 -8.62 -2.76 15.15
CA LEU A 111 -8.94 -2.63 13.72
C LEU A 111 -8.09 -1.54 13.05
N GLN A 112 -7.91 -0.39 13.70
CA GLN A 112 -7.10 0.73 13.19
C GLN A 112 -5.60 0.41 13.04
N SER A 113 -5.11 -0.69 13.64
CA SER A 113 -3.70 -1.11 13.54
C SER A 113 -3.51 -2.39 12.71
N ARG A 114 -4.56 -2.87 12.03
CA ARG A 114 -4.44 -3.95 11.04
C ARG A 114 -3.64 -3.52 9.82
N TRP A 115 -3.17 -4.49 9.07
CA TRP A 115 -2.61 -4.28 7.74
C TRP A 115 -3.73 -4.11 6.73
N PHE A 116 -3.66 -3.08 5.91
CA PHE A 116 -4.66 -2.77 4.88
C PHE A 116 -4.03 -2.83 3.50
N LEU A 117 -4.68 -3.54 2.58
CA LEU A 117 -4.31 -3.56 1.16
C LEU A 117 -5.44 -3.00 0.31
N GLY A 118 -5.07 -2.44 -0.84
CA GLY A 118 -5.96 -1.73 -1.74
C GLY A 118 -5.54 -0.27 -1.90
N GLY A 119 -5.88 0.30 -3.05
CA GLY A 119 -5.43 1.63 -3.42
C GLY A 119 -4.00 1.65 -3.96
N PRO A 120 -3.51 2.82 -4.33
CA PRO A 120 -2.32 2.95 -5.18
C PRO A 120 -1.01 2.52 -4.55
N ALA A 121 -0.87 2.73 -3.24
CA ALA A 121 0.34 2.41 -2.51
C ALA A 121 0.56 0.90 -2.33
N THR A 122 -0.50 0.07 -2.41
CA THR A 122 -0.39 -1.35 -2.08
C THR A 122 -0.91 -2.27 -3.19
N LEU A 123 -2.17 -2.11 -3.61
CA LEU A 123 -2.84 -2.98 -4.56
C LEU A 123 -3.75 -2.13 -5.46
N ARG A 124 -3.19 -1.69 -6.60
CA ARG A 124 -3.87 -0.86 -7.59
C ARG A 124 -5.09 -1.57 -8.18
N GLY A 125 -6.01 -0.81 -8.76
CA GLY A 125 -7.28 -1.37 -9.29
C GLY A 125 -8.34 -1.67 -8.23
N TYR A 126 -7.99 -1.76 -6.94
CA TYR A 126 -8.93 -1.96 -5.84
C TYR A 126 -9.06 -0.70 -4.98
N PRO A 127 -10.21 -0.48 -4.32
CA PRO A 127 -10.36 0.61 -3.36
C PRO A 127 -9.39 0.43 -2.18
N GLY A 128 -8.91 1.54 -1.62
CA GLY A 128 -8.17 1.56 -0.36
C GLY A 128 -8.90 0.78 0.74
N GLY A 129 -8.18 -0.13 1.41
CA GLY A 129 -8.72 -1.02 2.44
C GLY A 129 -9.58 -2.17 1.92
N ALA A 130 -9.51 -2.51 0.63
CA ALA A 130 -10.19 -3.67 0.04
C ALA A 130 -9.91 -4.99 0.78
N LEU A 131 -8.72 -5.14 1.35
CA LEU A 131 -8.38 -6.23 2.25
C LEU A 131 -7.85 -5.66 3.56
N SER A 132 -8.12 -6.35 4.66
CA SER A 132 -7.49 -6.05 5.95
C SER A 132 -7.24 -7.31 6.76
N GLY A 133 -6.19 -7.30 7.58
CA GLY A 133 -5.81 -8.46 8.36
C GLY A 133 -4.76 -8.19 9.43
N GLU A 134 -4.53 -9.19 10.26
CA GLU A 134 -3.43 -9.20 11.25
C GLU A 134 -2.11 -9.67 10.63
N ALA A 135 -2.19 -10.36 9.50
CA ALA A 135 -1.06 -10.66 8.63
C ALA A 135 -1.40 -10.28 7.18
N PHE A 136 -0.38 -10.04 6.37
CA PHE A 136 -0.53 -9.78 4.94
C PHE A 136 0.69 -10.22 4.14
N TRP A 137 0.48 -10.36 2.84
CA TRP A 137 1.55 -10.32 1.85
C TRP A 137 1.07 -9.57 0.60
N ARG A 138 2.01 -8.99 -0.15
CA ARG A 138 1.78 -8.35 -1.43
C ARG A 138 3.00 -8.50 -2.33
N ALA A 139 2.76 -8.49 -3.64
CA ALA A 139 3.77 -8.49 -4.67
C ALA A 139 3.37 -7.53 -5.79
N ARG A 140 4.36 -6.87 -6.36
CA ARG A 140 4.23 -5.92 -7.47
C ARG A 140 5.35 -6.18 -8.46
N GLY A 141 4.99 -6.25 -9.74
CA GLY A 141 5.92 -6.24 -10.85
C GLY A 141 5.63 -5.05 -11.74
N GLU A 142 6.67 -4.36 -12.21
CA GLU A 142 6.56 -3.23 -13.13
C GLU A 142 7.65 -3.33 -14.20
N VAL A 143 7.29 -3.15 -15.46
CA VAL A 143 8.25 -2.96 -16.57
C VAL A 143 7.97 -1.61 -17.18
N ALA A 144 8.99 -0.77 -17.24
CA ALA A 144 8.85 0.58 -17.75
C ALA A 144 9.96 0.94 -18.72
N ASN A 145 9.71 1.94 -19.57
CA ASN A 145 10.78 2.55 -20.35
C ASN A 145 11.75 3.34 -19.45
N ALA A 146 12.95 3.61 -19.97
CA ALA A 146 13.96 4.46 -19.35
C ALA A 146 14.00 5.88 -19.96
N PHE A 147 12.95 6.31 -20.67
CA PHE A 147 12.96 7.56 -21.41
C PHE A 147 12.71 8.76 -20.46
N PRO A 148 13.54 9.84 -20.49
CA PRO A 148 13.45 10.93 -19.52
C PRO A 148 12.17 11.78 -19.60
N GLY A 149 11.61 11.98 -20.80
CA GLY A 149 10.48 12.88 -20.99
C GLY A 149 9.12 12.31 -20.59
N ALA A 150 8.98 10.97 -20.61
CA ALA A 150 7.74 10.28 -20.25
C ALA A 150 8.04 8.81 -19.93
N ARG A 151 7.79 8.42 -18.69
CA ARG A 151 7.92 7.04 -18.23
C ARG A 151 6.59 6.32 -18.36
N LEU A 152 6.54 5.38 -19.29
CA LEU A 152 5.41 4.46 -19.46
C LEU A 152 5.75 3.13 -18.81
N ALA A 153 4.82 2.61 -18.03
CA ALA A 153 4.97 1.40 -17.23
C ALA A 153 3.78 0.45 -17.43
N LEU A 154 4.06 -0.84 -17.56
CA LEU A 154 3.09 -1.91 -17.40
C LEU A 154 3.33 -2.54 -16.04
N TYR A 155 2.27 -2.75 -15.26
CA TYR A 155 2.40 -3.35 -13.93
C TYR A 155 1.34 -4.39 -13.62
N THR A 156 1.64 -5.19 -12.60
CA THR A 156 0.73 -6.14 -11.96
C THR A 156 0.91 -6.07 -10.46
N ASP A 157 -0.18 -6.07 -9.71
CA ASP A 157 -0.17 -6.11 -8.25
C ASP A 157 -1.02 -7.30 -7.76
N GLU A 158 -0.51 -8.07 -6.81
CA GLU A 158 -1.22 -9.16 -6.15
C GLU A 158 -1.03 -9.07 -4.64
N GLY A 159 -2.04 -9.45 -3.85
CA GLY A 159 -1.88 -9.50 -2.41
C GLY A 159 -3.07 -10.10 -1.67
N SER A 160 -2.81 -10.46 -0.42
CA SER A 160 -3.79 -11.00 0.51
C SER A 160 -3.54 -10.48 1.92
N ALA A 161 -4.61 -10.31 2.70
CA ALA A 161 -4.55 -10.01 4.12
C ALA A 161 -5.61 -10.84 4.85
N GLY A 162 -5.28 -11.30 6.07
CA GLY A 162 -6.17 -12.15 6.84
C GLY A 162 -5.76 -12.28 8.30
N PRO A 163 -6.45 -13.16 9.07
CA PRO A 163 -6.07 -13.49 10.44
C PRO A 163 -4.69 -14.13 10.49
N ARG A 164 -3.88 -13.77 11.49
CA ARG A 164 -2.52 -14.33 11.66
C ARG A 164 -2.53 -15.82 12.02
N ASP A 165 -3.53 -16.25 12.79
CA ASP A 165 -3.67 -17.63 13.31
C ASP A 165 -4.65 -18.46 12.45
N GLY A 166 -4.95 -18.00 11.23
CA GLY A 166 -5.83 -18.68 10.29
C GLY A 166 -5.16 -19.85 9.57
N PRO A 167 -5.93 -20.69 8.85
CA PRO A 167 -5.40 -21.84 8.09
C PRO A 167 -4.52 -21.45 6.89
N GLY A 168 -4.32 -20.15 6.66
CA GLY A 168 -3.56 -19.59 5.56
C GLY A 168 -4.12 -18.23 5.14
N PHE A 169 -3.51 -17.64 4.12
CA PHE A 169 -4.03 -16.41 3.53
C PHE A 169 -5.31 -16.68 2.73
N PRO A 170 -6.33 -15.83 2.85
CA PRO A 170 -7.47 -15.84 1.94
C PRO A 170 -7.03 -15.72 0.48
N ARG A 171 -7.93 -16.06 -0.44
CA ARG A 171 -7.67 -15.95 -1.87
C ARG A 171 -7.18 -14.54 -2.22
N PRO A 172 -6.00 -14.39 -2.84
CA PRO A 172 -5.45 -13.08 -3.13
C PRO A 172 -6.26 -12.35 -4.19
N LEU A 173 -6.28 -11.03 -4.07
CA LEU A 173 -6.74 -10.11 -5.09
C LEU A 173 -5.60 -9.82 -6.07
N TRP A 174 -5.95 -9.56 -7.33
CA TRP A 174 -4.98 -9.40 -8.40
C TRP A 174 -5.44 -8.33 -9.39
N SER A 175 -4.51 -7.48 -9.80
CA SER A 175 -4.75 -6.42 -10.78
C SER A 175 -3.60 -6.32 -11.78
N ALA A 176 -3.90 -5.74 -12.93
CA ALA A 176 -2.89 -5.30 -13.89
C ALA A 176 -3.26 -3.92 -14.41
N GLY A 177 -2.27 -3.16 -14.88
CA GLY A 177 -2.54 -1.81 -15.38
C GLY A 177 -1.37 -1.18 -16.10
N LEU A 178 -1.64 0.02 -16.59
CA LEU A 178 -0.69 0.88 -17.27
C LEU A 178 -0.52 2.15 -16.46
N GLY A 179 0.72 2.63 -16.37
CA GLY A 179 1.08 3.87 -15.69
C GLY A 179 1.83 4.78 -16.65
N ALA A 180 1.53 6.07 -16.61
CA ALA A 180 2.28 7.10 -17.29
C ALA A 180 2.72 8.13 -16.26
N SER A 181 4.00 8.49 -16.30
CA SER A 181 4.59 9.53 -15.46
C SER A 181 5.33 10.53 -16.34
N PHE A 182 5.11 11.81 -16.08
CA PHE A 182 5.69 12.93 -16.83
C PHE A 182 6.44 13.86 -15.89
N LEU A 183 7.39 14.63 -16.44
CA LEU A 183 8.13 15.67 -15.71
C LEU A 183 8.75 15.13 -14.41
N ASP A 184 9.55 14.06 -14.54
CA ASP A 184 10.25 13.39 -13.43
C ASP A 184 9.36 12.88 -12.28
N GLY A 185 8.06 12.68 -12.51
CA GLY A 185 7.14 12.18 -11.48
C GLY A 185 6.10 13.19 -11.02
N LEU A 186 6.20 14.45 -11.44
CA LEU A 186 5.27 15.51 -11.04
C LEU A 186 3.82 15.15 -11.36
N ILE A 187 3.58 14.54 -12.51
CA ILE A 187 2.24 14.10 -12.92
C ILE A 187 2.29 12.60 -13.19
N ARG A 188 1.45 11.85 -12.48
CA ARG A 188 1.30 10.40 -12.66
C ARG A 188 -0.16 10.03 -12.89
N ILE A 189 -0.38 9.18 -13.88
CA ILE A 189 -1.68 8.63 -14.24
C ILE A 189 -1.55 7.11 -14.26
N ASP A 190 -2.36 6.43 -13.48
CA ASP A 190 -2.43 4.97 -13.45
C ASP A 190 -3.83 4.52 -13.86
N CYS A 191 -3.92 3.65 -14.87
CA CYS A 191 -5.15 2.97 -15.26
C CYS A 191 -5.00 1.49 -14.95
N SER A 192 -5.79 1.00 -13.99
CA SER A 192 -5.72 -0.36 -13.47
C SER A 192 -7.03 -1.10 -13.66
N ARG A 193 -6.93 -2.41 -13.88
CA ARG A 193 -8.06 -3.33 -13.90
C ARG A 193 -7.90 -4.36 -12.78
N ALA A 194 -8.91 -4.46 -11.92
CA ALA A 194 -9.07 -5.58 -11.01
C ALA A 194 -9.44 -6.84 -11.82
N LEU A 195 -8.60 -7.87 -11.71
CA LEU A 195 -8.72 -9.13 -12.44
C LEU A 195 -9.43 -10.21 -11.63
N ARG A 196 -9.62 -9.99 -10.32
CA ARG A 196 -10.41 -10.85 -9.43
C ARG A 196 -11.53 -10.07 -8.77
N ALA A 197 -12.63 -10.75 -8.48
CA ALA A 197 -13.80 -10.15 -7.86
C ALA A 197 -13.44 -9.40 -6.55
N PRO A 198 -13.93 -8.16 -6.35
CA PRO A 198 -14.74 -7.38 -7.29
C PRO A 198 -13.90 -6.88 -8.49
N VAL A 199 -14.36 -7.18 -9.72
CA VAL A 199 -13.69 -6.77 -10.97
C VAL A 199 -14.14 -5.36 -11.37
N GLY A 200 -13.24 -4.59 -11.96
CA GLY A 200 -13.54 -3.21 -12.37
C GLY A 200 -12.31 -2.47 -12.86
N TRP A 201 -12.55 -1.30 -13.44
CA TRP A 201 -11.50 -0.37 -13.83
C TRP A 201 -11.38 0.74 -12.79
N ARG A 202 -10.15 1.21 -12.60
CA ARG A 202 -9.83 2.34 -11.75
C ARG A 202 -8.80 3.19 -12.46
N VAL A 203 -9.03 4.50 -12.48
CA VAL A 203 -8.05 5.47 -12.91
C VAL A 203 -7.69 6.33 -11.71
N ASP A 204 -6.40 6.45 -11.45
CA ASP A 204 -5.87 7.28 -10.39
C ASP A 204 -4.94 8.35 -10.99
N PHE A 205 -5.11 9.59 -10.53
CA PHE A 205 -4.32 10.74 -10.94
C PHE A 205 -3.58 11.31 -9.72
N TYR A 206 -2.29 11.55 -9.88
CA TYR A 206 -1.42 12.15 -8.86
C TYR A 206 -0.74 13.37 -9.44
N ALA A 207 -0.69 14.42 -8.64
CA ALA A 207 0.13 15.58 -8.88
C ALA A 207 0.96 15.79 -7.61
N ASP A 208 2.27 15.64 -7.71
CA ASP A 208 3.19 15.78 -6.58
C ASP A 208 3.77 17.20 -6.59
N GLY A 209 3.03 18.14 -6.00
CA GLY A 209 3.47 19.53 -5.92
C GLY A 209 4.59 19.66 -4.89
N ILE A 210 5.84 19.77 -5.36
CA ILE A 210 6.92 20.30 -4.53
C ILE A 210 6.57 21.76 -4.21
N LEU A 211 6.17 22.02 -2.96
CA LEU A 211 6.18 23.36 -2.35
C LEU A 211 7.09 23.32 -1.12
#